data_AF-A0A4Q3SJP2-F1
#
_entry.id   AF-A0A4Q3SJP2-F1
#
_cell.length_a   1.000
_cell.length_b   1.000
_cell.length_c   1.000
_cell.angle_alpha   90.00
_cell.angle_beta   90.00
_cell.angle_gamma   90.00
#
_symmetry.space_group_name_H-M   'P 1'
#
loop_
_entity.id
_entity.type
_entity.pdbx_description
1 polymer ?
#
loop_
_entity_poly.entity_id
_entity_poly.type
_entity_poly.pdbx_seq_one_letter_code
_entity_poly.pdbx_strand_id
1 'polypeptide(L)'
;MSSDLPHNRGAVRRIVALAALIVAIVVAGSLGLLFYTARAVDKLQVAEERALISNYLHGTERELIRHIISASIWDEAYTKLSPNFDTAWADLYIGGYFAAYMGHELSLVLDSQDRPVYAWRGQERIPSPDSAPFL
;
A
#
# COMPACT_ATOMS: atom_id res chain seq x y z
N MET A 1 27.83 40.65 67.70
CA MET A 1 29.23 40.97 67.37
C MET A 1 29.48 40.47 65.95
N SER A 2 29.41 41.40 65.00
CA SER A 2 29.50 41.19 63.57
C SER A 2 30.96 41.01 63.15
N SER A 3 31.25 40.06 62.26
CA SER A 3 32.30 40.10 61.23
C SER A 3 32.30 38.73 60.52
N ASP A 4 31.49 38.57 59.46
CA ASP A 4 31.94 38.70 58.06
C ASP A 4 33.23 37.95 57.75
N LEU A 5 33.08 36.71 57.30
CA LEU A 5 34.13 36.01 56.56
C LEU A 5 33.82 36.12 55.05
N PRO A 6 34.37 37.12 54.33
CA PRO A 6 34.27 37.23 52.88
C PRO A 6 34.90 36.05 52.12
N HIS A 7 35.58 35.13 52.82
CA HIS A 7 36.28 33.98 52.25
C HIS A 7 35.36 32.88 51.67
N ASN A 8 34.14 32.70 52.18
CA ASN A 8 33.27 31.59 51.76
C ASN A 8 32.53 31.85 50.43
N ARG A 9 32.14 33.10 50.17
CA ARG A 9 31.41 33.47 48.93
C ARG A 9 32.25 33.23 47.67
N GLY A 10 33.57 33.41 47.75
CA GLY A 10 34.50 33.14 46.66
C GLY A 10 34.65 31.65 46.34
N ALA A 11 34.70 30.80 47.35
CA ALA A 11 34.76 29.35 47.20
C ALA A 11 33.45 28.78 46.63
N VAL A 12 32.30 29.20 47.18
CA VAL A 12 30.98 28.81 46.67
C VAL A 12 30.78 29.28 45.23
N ARG A 13 31.16 30.53 44.90
CA ARG A 13 31.05 31.05 43.52
C ARG A 13 31.93 30.28 42.54
N ARG A 14 33.12 29.82 42.95
CA ARG A 14 33.99 28.97 42.13
C ARG A 14 33.37 27.58 41.90
N ILE A 15 32.83 26.95 42.93
CA ILE A 15 32.19 25.64 42.82
C ILE A 15 30.95 25.72 41.90
N VAL A 16 30.12 26.75 42.07
CA VAL A 16 28.96 26.98 41.20
C VAL A 16 29.37 27.27 39.76
N ALA A 17 30.43 28.04 39.54
CA ALA A 17 30.95 28.30 38.19
C ALA A 17 31.49 27.02 37.52
N LEU A 18 32.18 26.16 38.28
CA LEU A 18 32.67 24.86 37.77
C LEU A 18 31.50 23.91 37.46
N ALA A 19 30.49 23.84 38.33
CA ALA A 19 29.29 23.04 38.08
C ALA A 19 28.53 23.54 36.83
N ALA A 20 28.36 24.86 36.68
CA ALA A 20 27.73 25.45 35.51
C ALA A 20 28.52 25.16 34.22
N LEU A 21 29.86 25.18 34.29
CA LEU A 21 30.72 24.84 33.15
C LEU A 21 30.55 23.37 32.73
N ILE A 22 30.49 22.45 33.70
CA ILE A 22 30.28 21.03 33.42
C ILE A 22 28.91 20.82 32.76
N VAL A 23 27.85 21.44 33.29
CA VAL A 23 26.51 21.37 32.69
C VAL A 23 26.51 21.93 31.27
N ALA A 24 27.17 23.06 31.04
CA ALA A 24 27.28 23.66 29.71
C ALA A 24 27.99 22.74 28.71
N ILE A 25 29.04 22.04 29.13
CA ILE A 25 29.75 21.07 28.29
C ILE A 25 28.86 19.88 27.95
N VAL A 26 28.11 19.35 28.93
CA VAL A 26 27.19 18.23 28.71
C VAL A 26 26.09 18.64 27.73
N VAL A 27 25.46 19.80 27.93
CA VAL A 27 24.40 20.30 27.03
C VAL A 27 24.95 20.54 25.63
N ALA A 28 26.12 21.16 25.49
CA ALA A 28 26.76 21.38 24.20
C ALA A 28 27.12 20.06 23.50
N GLY A 29 27.63 19.09 24.25
CA GLY A 29 27.94 17.74 23.73
C GLY A 29 26.69 17.01 23.26
N SER A 30 25.61 17.04 24.05
CA SER A 30 24.32 16.45 23.68
C SER A 30 23.73 17.09 22.43
N LEU A 31 23.72 18.43 22.35
CA LEU A 31 23.25 19.15 21.16
C LEU A 31 24.09 18.86 19.92
N GLY A 32 25.42 18.80 20.08
CA GLY A 32 26.34 18.44 19.00
C GLY A 32 26.10 17.02 18.49
N LEU A 33 25.88 16.07 19.38
CA LEU A 33 25.57 14.68 19.03
C LEU A 33 24.22 14.59 18.30
N LEU A 34 23.18 15.23 18.83
CA LEU A 34 21.85 15.28 18.22
C LEU A 34 21.91 15.85 16.80
N PHE A 35 22.66 16.93 16.62
CA PHE A 35 22.82 17.58 15.32
C PHE A 35 23.60 16.70 14.32
N TYR A 36 24.64 16.01 14.79
CA TYR A 36 25.37 15.04 13.97
C TYR A 36 24.49 13.87 13.55
N THR A 37 23.71 13.31 14.49
CA THR A 37 22.77 12.22 14.18
C THR A 37 21.64 12.66 13.25
N ALA A 38 21.07 13.85 13.44
CA ALA A 38 20.04 14.39 12.53
C ALA A 38 20.56 14.48 11.09
N ARG A 39 21.78 14.99 10.90
CA ARG A 39 22.41 15.06 9.56
C ARG A 39 22.79 13.70 8.98
N ALA A 40 23.07 12.71 9.82
CA ALA A 40 23.35 11.35 9.38
C ALA A 40 22.06 10.60 9.00
N VAL A 41 20.97 10.83 9.74
CA VAL A 41 19.64 10.23 9.52
C VAL A 41 18.98 10.79 8.25
N ASP A 42 19.06 12.10 8.01
CA ASP A 42 18.49 12.74 6.81
C ASP A 42 19.05 12.17 5.49
N LYS A 43 20.29 11.68 5.50
CA LYS A 43 20.93 11.10 4.31
C LYS A 43 20.47 9.68 3.99
N LEU A 44 19.91 8.96 4.96
CA LEU A 44 19.45 7.58 4.79
C LEU A 44 17.99 7.52 4.31
N GLN A 45 17.20 8.51 4.69
CA GLN A 45 15.76 8.57 4.43
C GLN A 45 15.41 8.65 2.93
N VAL A 46 16.22 9.35 2.13
CA VAL A 46 15.98 9.50 0.68
C VAL A 46 16.23 8.20 -0.10
N ALA A 47 17.14 7.33 0.37
CA ALA A 47 17.45 6.07 -0.31
C ALA A 47 16.39 5.00 -0.03
N GLU A 48 15.93 4.90 1.23
CA GLU A 48 14.85 3.98 1.62
C GLU A 48 13.52 4.36 0.98
N GLU A 49 13.18 5.66 0.96
CA GLU A 49 11.93 6.13 0.37
C GLU A 49 11.90 5.87 -1.16
N ARG A 50 13.04 6.03 -1.86
CA ARG A 50 13.16 5.67 -3.28
C ARG A 50 13.01 4.16 -3.52
N ALA A 51 13.57 3.32 -2.65
CA ALA A 51 13.46 1.87 -2.77
C ALA A 51 12.01 1.40 -2.55
N LEU A 52 11.31 1.99 -1.58
CA LEU A 52 9.89 1.71 -1.33
C LEU A 52 9.01 2.16 -2.49
N ILE A 53 9.21 3.37 -3.01
CA ILE A 53 8.46 3.89 -4.16
C ILE A 53 8.72 3.04 -5.42
N SER A 54 9.98 2.65 -5.67
CA SER A 54 10.33 1.80 -6.82
C SER A 54 9.70 0.41 -6.73
N ASN A 55 9.72 -0.22 -5.56
CA ASN A 55 9.07 -1.52 -5.36
C ASN A 55 7.54 -1.42 -5.51
N TYR A 56 6.93 -0.32 -5.02
CA TYR A 56 5.51 -0.07 -5.15
C TYR A 56 5.08 0.15 -6.61
N LEU A 57 5.85 0.93 -7.39
CA LEU A 57 5.59 1.14 -8.82
C LEU A 57 5.66 -0.17 -9.61
N HIS A 58 6.68 -1.01 -9.37
CA HIS A 58 6.79 -2.31 -10.02
C HIS A 58 5.64 -3.26 -9.67
N GLY A 59 5.09 -3.16 -8.44
CA GLY A 59 3.89 -3.91 -8.04
C GLY A 59 2.66 -3.45 -8.82
N THR A 60 2.47 -2.14 -8.90
CA THR A 60 1.32 -1.49 -9.55
C THR A 60 1.29 -1.78 -11.05
N GLU A 61 2.44 -1.76 -11.73
CA GLU A 61 2.54 -2.08 -13.16
C GLU A 61 2.05 -3.50 -13.48
N ARG A 62 2.48 -4.49 -12.68
CA ARG A 62 2.04 -5.89 -12.85
C ARG A 62 0.54 -6.07 -12.58
N GLU A 63 -0.01 -5.29 -11.67
CA GLU A 63 -1.44 -5.30 -11.36
C GLU A 63 -2.27 -4.63 -12.47
N LEU A 64 -1.80 -3.50 -13.02
CA LEU A 64 -2.44 -2.83 -14.16
C LEU A 64 -2.41 -3.70 -15.42
N ILE A 65 -1.28 -4.37 -15.71
CA ILE A 65 -1.19 -5.28 -16.86
C ILE A 65 -2.18 -6.44 -16.73
N ARG A 66 -2.35 -7.02 -15.52
CA ARG A 66 -3.38 -8.05 -15.29
C ARG A 66 -4.79 -7.54 -15.55
N HIS A 67 -5.12 -6.32 -15.12
CA HIS A 67 -6.42 -5.71 -15.37
C HIS A 67 -6.65 -5.38 -16.85
N ILE A 68 -5.66 -4.80 -17.53
CA ILE A 68 -5.78 -4.40 -18.94
C ILE A 68 -5.87 -5.63 -19.86
N ILE A 69 -5.07 -6.67 -19.59
CA ILE A 69 -5.14 -7.91 -20.37
C ILE A 69 -6.49 -8.60 -20.17
N SER A 70 -7.09 -8.58 -18.96
CA SER A 70 -8.41 -9.19 -18.72
C SER A 70 -9.54 -8.63 -19.60
N ALA A 71 -9.48 -7.34 -19.95
CA ALA A 71 -10.47 -6.69 -20.81
C ALA A 71 -10.14 -6.82 -22.31
N SER A 72 -8.88 -7.11 -22.64
CA SER A 72 -8.39 -7.30 -24.03
C SER A 72 -8.49 -8.76 -24.49
N ILE A 73 -8.81 -9.65 -23.55
CA ILE A 73 -9.13 -11.05 -23.74
C ILE A 73 -10.62 -11.10 -24.12
N TRP A 74 -11.10 -11.30 -25.34
CA TRP A 74 -10.55 -11.91 -26.54
C TRP A 74 -11.39 -11.46 -27.74
N ASP A 75 -10.76 -11.25 -28.90
CA ASP A 75 -11.50 -11.20 -30.18
C ASP A 75 -12.37 -12.46 -30.39
N GLU A 76 -11.94 -13.60 -29.81
CA GLU A 76 -12.69 -14.86 -29.83
C GLU A 76 -14.00 -14.79 -29.04
N ALA A 77 -14.14 -13.88 -28.08
CA ALA A 77 -15.42 -13.69 -27.38
C ALA A 77 -16.53 -13.29 -28.37
N TYR A 78 -16.18 -12.53 -29.42
CA TYR A 78 -17.14 -12.17 -30.47
C TYR A 78 -17.69 -13.41 -31.17
N THR A 79 -16.85 -14.39 -31.50
CA THR A 79 -17.24 -15.60 -32.23
C THR A 79 -17.80 -16.71 -31.35
N LYS A 80 -17.44 -16.72 -30.06
CA LYS A 80 -17.82 -17.74 -29.07
C LYS A 80 -19.07 -17.39 -28.28
N LEU A 81 -19.38 -16.11 -28.14
CA LEU A 81 -20.63 -15.65 -27.53
C LEU A 81 -21.70 -15.34 -28.59
N SER A 82 -21.33 -15.16 -29.85
CA SER A 82 -22.24 -14.91 -30.97
C SER A 82 -21.64 -15.34 -32.32
N PRO A 83 -22.40 -15.80 -33.32
CA PRO A 83 -23.83 -16.16 -33.28
C PRO A 83 -24.09 -17.53 -32.63
N ASN A 84 -23.08 -18.39 -32.47
CA ASN A 84 -23.21 -19.71 -31.84
C ASN A 84 -22.59 -19.67 -30.45
N PHE A 85 -23.44 -19.63 -29.42
CA PHE A 85 -22.98 -19.56 -28.03
C PHE A 85 -22.28 -20.87 -27.59
N ASP A 86 -20.99 -20.78 -27.30
CA ASP A 86 -20.15 -21.88 -26.81
C ASP A 86 -20.13 -21.86 -25.27
N THR A 87 -21.02 -22.63 -24.65
CA THR A 87 -21.15 -22.64 -23.19
C THR A 87 -19.89 -23.15 -22.48
N ALA A 88 -19.14 -24.09 -23.08
CA ALA A 88 -17.93 -24.61 -22.47
C ALA A 88 -16.81 -23.56 -22.48
N TRP A 89 -16.72 -22.77 -23.54
CA TRP A 89 -15.84 -21.61 -23.58
C TRP A 89 -16.25 -20.57 -22.54
N ALA A 90 -17.55 -20.29 -22.39
CA ALA A 90 -18.06 -19.35 -21.40
C ALA A 90 -17.79 -19.80 -19.96
N ASP A 91 -17.91 -21.09 -19.66
CA ASP A 91 -17.57 -21.66 -18.34
C ASP A 91 -16.12 -21.37 -17.96
N LEU A 92 -15.19 -21.50 -18.91
CA LEU A 92 -13.76 -21.30 -18.66
C LEU A 92 -13.38 -19.82 -18.58
N TYR A 93 -13.81 -19.01 -19.55
CA TYR A 93 -13.27 -17.67 -19.75
C TYR A 93 -14.17 -16.55 -19.22
N ILE A 94 -15.47 -16.81 -19.05
CA ILE A 94 -16.41 -15.84 -18.46
C ILE A 94 -16.73 -16.21 -17.02
N GLY A 95 -17.03 -17.47 -16.73
CA GLY A 95 -17.31 -17.91 -15.36
C GLY A 95 -16.06 -18.10 -14.52
N GLY A 96 -15.38 -19.22 -14.76
CA GLY A 96 -14.25 -19.69 -13.96
C GLY A 96 -13.10 -18.68 -13.89
N TYR A 97 -12.74 -18.05 -15.01
CA TYR A 97 -11.67 -17.05 -15.02
C TYR A 97 -11.98 -15.85 -14.13
N PHE A 98 -13.12 -15.19 -14.33
CA PHE A 98 -13.49 -14.01 -13.55
C PHE A 98 -13.75 -14.33 -12.08
N ALA A 99 -14.32 -15.49 -11.78
CA ALA A 99 -14.49 -15.96 -10.41
C ALA A 99 -13.13 -16.24 -9.72
N ALA A 100 -12.25 -17.02 -10.35
CA ALA A 100 -11.02 -17.50 -9.71
C ALA A 100 -9.89 -16.48 -9.68
N TYR A 101 -9.76 -15.66 -10.74
CA TYR A 101 -8.63 -14.74 -10.89
C TYR A 101 -8.98 -13.28 -10.63
N MET A 102 -10.25 -12.89 -10.81
CA MET A 102 -10.71 -11.51 -10.57
C MET A 102 -11.61 -11.38 -9.34
N GLY A 103 -12.00 -12.49 -8.71
CA GLY A 103 -12.84 -12.50 -7.52
C GLY A 103 -14.26 -12.00 -7.77
N HIS A 104 -14.77 -12.06 -9.00
CA HIS A 104 -16.15 -11.69 -9.29
C HIS A 104 -17.11 -12.74 -8.75
N GLU A 105 -18.10 -12.28 -7.97
CA GLU A 105 -19.12 -13.15 -7.40
C GLU A 105 -20.19 -13.55 -8.44
N LEU A 106 -20.39 -12.72 -9.47
CA LEU A 106 -21.37 -12.90 -10.52
C LEU A 106 -20.81 -12.46 -11.87
N SER A 107 -21.01 -13.28 -12.90
CA SER A 107 -20.74 -12.94 -14.30
C SER A 107 -21.92 -13.33 -15.18
N LEU A 108 -22.30 -12.45 -16.11
CA LEU A 108 -23.47 -12.58 -16.97
C LEU A 108 -23.10 -12.33 -18.43
N VAL A 109 -23.72 -13.06 -19.35
CA VAL A 109 -23.73 -12.70 -20.78
C VAL A 109 -25.17 -12.49 -21.20
N LEU A 110 -25.42 -11.35 -21.85
CA LEU A 110 -26.72 -10.95 -22.37
C LEU A 110 -26.75 -11.09 -23.90
N ASP A 111 -27.91 -11.41 -24.46
CA ASP A 111 -28.14 -11.32 -25.90
C ASP A 111 -28.45 -9.88 -26.35
N SER A 112 -28.71 -9.69 -27.65
CA SER A 112 -29.04 -8.39 -28.23
C SER A 112 -30.40 -7.84 -27.82
N GLN A 113 -31.19 -8.59 -27.04
CA GLN A 113 -32.47 -8.18 -26.46
C GLN A 113 -32.38 -8.05 -24.93
N ASP A 114 -31.16 -7.92 -24.38
CA ASP A 114 -30.88 -7.79 -22.95
C ASP A 114 -31.31 -9.00 -22.11
N ARG A 115 -31.48 -10.18 -22.71
CA ARG A 115 -31.85 -11.41 -21.98
C ARG A 115 -30.60 -12.18 -21.57
N PRO A 116 -30.51 -12.66 -20.31
CA PRO A 116 -29.35 -13.42 -19.86
C PRO A 116 -29.32 -14.79 -20.53
N VAL A 117 -28.31 -15.02 -21.36
CA VAL A 117 -28.07 -16.33 -22.02
C VAL A 117 -27.08 -17.20 -21.24
N TYR A 118 -26.36 -16.60 -20.30
CA TYR A 118 -25.41 -17.28 -19.43
C TYR A 118 -25.26 -16.55 -18.10
N ALA A 119 -25.11 -17.31 -17.03
CA ALA A 119 -24.84 -16.79 -15.71
C ALA A 119 -23.95 -17.73 -14.90
N TRP A 120 -23.02 -17.15 -14.14
CA TRP A 120 -22.10 -17.85 -13.25
C TRP A 120 -22.08 -17.17 -11.88
N ARG A 121 -22.17 -17.94 -10.81
CA ARG A 121 -22.15 -17.41 -9.43
C ARG A 121 -21.21 -18.22 -8.56
N GLY A 122 -20.36 -17.52 -7.81
CA GLY A 122 -19.34 -18.17 -6.99
C GLY A 122 -18.41 -19.03 -7.85
N GLN A 123 -18.51 -20.35 -7.75
CA GLN A 123 -17.66 -21.30 -8.51
C GLN A 123 -18.45 -22.17 -9.50
N GLU A 124 -19.72 -21.86 -9.78
CA GLU A 124 -20.57 -22.73 -10.58
C GLU A 124 -21.43 -21.95 -11.60
N ARG A 125 -21.76 -22.62 -12.71
CA ARG A 125 -22.72 -22.12 -13.70
C ARG A 125 -24.15 -22.26 -13.18
N ILE A 126 -24.95 -21.22 -13.40
CA ILE A 126 -26.40 -21.26 -13.15
C ILE A 126 -27.09 -21.99 -14.32
N PRO A 127 -27.81 -23.12 -14.08
CA PRO A 127 -28.41 -23.92 -15.15
C PRO A 127 -29.50 -23.23 -15.98
N SER A 128 -30.25 -22.30 -15.37
CA SER A 128 -31.28 -21.51 -16.04
C SER A 128 -31.11 -20.05 -15.64
N PRO A 129 -30.43 -19.25 -16.48
CA PRO A 129 -30.21 -17.83 -16.20
C PRO A 129 -31.53 -17.08 -16.00
N ASP A 130 -32.57 -17.34 -16.80
CA ASP A 130 -33.88 -16.68 -16.67
C ASP A 130 -34.57 -16.86 -15.31
N SER A 131 -34.21 -17.92 -14.56
CA SER A 131 -34.82 -18.26 -13.28
C SER A 131 -34.05 -17.76 -12.06
N ALA A 132 -32.85 -17.21 -12.26
CA ALA A 132 -32.05 -16.75 -11.13
C ALA A 132 -32.63 -15.45 -10.55
N PRO A 133 -32.90 -15.38 -9.24
CA PRO A 133 -33.16 -14.11 -8.59
C PRO A 133 -31.85 -13.31 -8.64
N PHE A 134 -31.76 -12.40 -9.60
CA PHE A 134 -30.65 -11.47 -9.76
C PHE A 134 -30.77 -10.24 -8.84
N LEU A 135 -31.78 -10.25 -7.96
CA LEU A 135 -32.08 -9.27 -6.91
C LEU A 135 -32.16 -9.96 -5.54
#